data_AF-A0A5D2PLC7-F1
#
_entry.id   AF-A0A5D2PLC7-F1
#
_cell.length_a   1.000
_cell.length_b   1.000
_cell.length_c   1.000
_cell.angle_alpha   90.00
_cell.angle_beta   90.00
_cell.angle_gamma   90.00
#
_symmetry.space_group_name_H-M   'P 1'
#
loop_
_entity.id
_entity.type
_entity.pdbx_description
1 polymer ?
#
loop_
_entity_poly.entity_id
_entity_poly.type
_entity_poly.pdbx_seq_one_letter_code
_entity_poly.pdbx_strand_id
1 'polypeptide(L)'
;MAGIGPLTQDWEPVVIRKKAPTAAAKKDEKVVNAARRAGAEIESVKKSNAGTNRAASSSTSLNTRKLDEETENLAHDRVPTELKKAIMHARMEKKLTQAQLAQLINEKPQIIQEYESGKAIPNQQIIGKLERALGAKLRGKK
;
A
#
# COMPACT_ATOMS: atom_id res chain seq x y z
N MET A 1 -25.02 46.93 47.12
CA MET A 1 -23.56 46.69 47.32
C MET A 1 -23.30 45.25 46.90
N ALA A 2 -22.73 45.07 45.72
CA ALA A 2 -21.31 44.73 45.47
C ALA A 2 -21.04 43.22 45.73
N GLY A 3 -20.52 42.43 44.79
CA GLY A 3 -19.93 42.77 43.50
C GLY A 3 -19.91 41.58 42.55
N ILE A 4 -20.07 41.90 41.28
CA ILE A 4 -19.61 41.11 40.14
C ILE A 4 -18.10 40.95 40.36
N GLY A 5 -17.64 39.73 40.60
CA GLY A 5 -16.20 39.43 40.66
C GLY A 5 -15.52 39.90 39.37
N PRO A 6 -14.23 40.29 39.42
CA PRO A 6 -13.58 40.92 38.29
C PRO A 6 -13.67 40.00 37.07
N LEU A 7 -14.29 40.48 36.00
CA LEU A 7 -14.27 39.85 34.69
C LEU A 7 -12.83 39.99 34.17
N THR A 8 -11.95 39.07 34.60
CA THR A 8 -10.55 39.09 34.18
C THR A 8 -10.50 38.68 32.71
N GLN A 9 -10.28 39.67 31.85
CA GLN A 9 -10.00 39.45 30.45
C GLN A 9 -8.56 38.95 30.34
N ASP A 10 -8.39 37.63 30.12
CA ASP A 10 -7.07 37.03 29.95
C ASP A 10 -6.43 37.55 28.65
N TRP A 11 -5.35 38.34 28.82
CA TRP A 11 -4.52 38.86 27.73
C TRP A 11 -3.32 37.95 27.42
N GLU A 12 -3.35 36.70 27.90
CA GLU A 12 -2.30 35.73 27.55
C GLU A 12 -2.32 35.49 26.03
N PRO A 13 -1.20 35.74 25.32
CA PRO A 13 -1.16 35.58 23.88
C PRO A 13 -1.39 34.11 23.52
N VAL A 14 -2.46 33.84 22.78
CA VAL A 14 -2.75 32.50 22.24
C VAL A 14 -1.70 32.16 21.18
N VAL A 15 -0.66 31.43 21.56
CA VAL A 15 0.41 30.99 20.65
C VAL A 15 -0.08 29.79 19.83
N ILE A 16 -0.55 30.06 18.60
CA ILE A 16 -0.88 29.02 17.63
C ILE A 16 0.42 28.36 17.14
N ARG A 17 0.81 27.23 17.75
CA ARG A 17 1.99 26.45 17.34
C ARG A 17 1.66 25.60 16.12
N LYS A 18 2.52 25.66 15.09
CA LYS A 18 2.41 24.81 13.91
C LYS A 18 2.72 23.36 14.32
N LYS A 19 1.86 22.41 13.92
CA LYS A 19 2.02 20.99 14.23
C LYS A 19 3.38 20.49 13.74
N ALA A 20 4.09 19.75 14.58
CA ALA A 20 5.40 19.21 14.22
C ALA A 20 5.31 18.36 12.93
N PRO A 21 6.29 18.48 12.02
CA PRO A 21 6.29 17.72 10.78
C PRO A 21 6.36 16.22 11.06
N THR A 22 5.50 15.46 10.36
CA THR A 22 5.44 14.01 10.46
C THR A 22 6.72 13.35 9.92
N ALA A 23 6.98 12.10 10.31
CA ALA A 23 8.14 11.36 9.84
C ALA A 23 8.22 11.23 8.31
N ALA A 24 7.07 11.24 7.62
CA ALA A 24 7.02 11.25 6.16
C ALA A 24 7.49 12.61 5.58
N ALA A 25 7.08 13.72 6.18
CA ALA A 25 7.51 15.06 5.78
C ALA A 25 9.02 15.27 6.01
N LYS A 26 9.60 14.66 7.05
CA LYS A 26 11.05 14.74 7.32
C LYS A 26 11.92 13.98 6.30
N LYS A 27 11.35 12.97 5.64
CA LYS A 27 12.04 12.15 4.63
C LYS A 27 11.86 12.68 3.20
N ASP A 28 11.10 13.76 3.03
CA ASP A 28 10.87 14.37 1.73
C ASP A 28 12.17 14.91 1.14
N GLU A 29 12.36 14.75 -0.17
CA GLU A 29 13.61 15.11 -0.85
C GLU A 29 13.94 16.59 -0.68
N LYS A 30 12.94 17.46 -0.65
CA LYS A 30 13.16 18.90 -0.46
C LYS A 30 13.72 19.19 0.93
N VAL A 31 13.20 18.50 1.95
CA VAL A 31 13.63 18.65 3.34
C VAL A 31 15.04 18.07 3.54
N VAL A 32 15.31 16.90 2.98
CA VAL A 32 16.64 16.28 3.04
C VAL A 32 17.69 17.11 2.30
N ASN A 33 17.35 17.65 1.13
CA ASN A 33 18.26 18.51 0.38
C ASN A 33 18.51 19.85 1.08
N ALA A 34 17.50 20.42 1.74
CA ALA A 34 17.68 21.62 2.56
C ALA A 34 18.59 21.35 3.76
N ALA A 35 18.40 20.22 4.47
CA ALA A 35 19.26 19.79 5.56
C ALA A 35 20.71 19.58 5.10
N ARG A 36 20.92 18.98 3.91
CA ARG A 36 22.25 18.77 3.32
C ARG A 36 22.97 20.09 3.04
N ARG A 37 22.25 21.09 2.52
CA ARG A 37 22.80 22.44 2.26
C ARG A 37 23.11 23.19 3.55
N ALA A 38 22.31 23.00 4.59
CA ALA A 38 22.49 23.62 5.90
C ALA A 38 23.58 22.96 6.76
N GLY A 39 24.21 21.86 6.28
CA GLY A 39 25.18 21.10 7.06
C GLY A 39 24.59 20.38 8.27
N ALA A 40 23.27 20.20 8.29
CA ALA A 40 22.58 19.46 9.35
C ALA A 40 22.87 17.96 9.25
N GLU A 41 22.86 17.27 10.39
CA GLU A 41 23.09 15.83 10.45
C GLU A 41 22.00 15.04 9.70
N ILE A 42 22.42 14.13 8.82
CA ILE A 42 21.53 13.27 8.03
C ILE A 42 21.88 11.82 8.33
N GLU A 43 20.95 11.11 8.95
CA GLU A 43 21.06 9.67 9.15
C GLU A 43 20.71 8.92 7.85
N SER A 44 21.63 8.10 7.36
CA SER A 44 21.38 7.21 6.22
C SER A 44 21.34 5.76 6.69
N VAL A 45 20.19 5.10 6.52
CA VAL A 45 20.01 3.69 6.86
C VAL A 45 19.73 2.87 5.60
N LYS A 46 20.47 1.76 5.43
CA LYS A 46 20.24 0.82 4.33
C LYS A 46 18.87 0.13 4.50
N LYS A 47 18.08 0.05 3.43
CA LYS A 47 16.79 -0.66 3.46
C LYS A 47 17.03 -2.17 3.63
N SER A 48 16.16 -2.84 4.38
CA SER A 48 16.28 -4.28 4.71
C SER A 48 16.40 -5.20 3.49
N ASN A 49 15.70 -4.88 2.39
CA ASN A 49 15.75 -5.65 1.15
C ASN A 49 16.58 -4.96 0.04
N ALA A 50 17.45 -4.01 0.39
CA ALA A 50 18.23 -3.26 -0.60
C ALA A 50 19.13 -4.18 -1.42
N GLY A 51 19.09 -4.03 -2.75
CA GLY A 51 19.92 -4.81 -3.68
C GLY A 51 19.34 -6.18 -4.04
N THR A 52 18.08 -6.48 -3.71
CA THR A 52 17.44 -7.76 -4.03
C THR A 52 16.21 -7.57 -4.94
N ASN A 53 15.90 -8.56 -5.78
CA ASN A 53 14.75 -8.59 -6.69
C ASN A 53 13.89 -9.85 -6.46
N ARG A 54 13.21 -9.92 -5.30
CA ARG A 54 12.28 -11.03 -5.04
C ARG A 54 11.07 -10.98 -5.97
N ALA A 55 10.68 -12.14 -6.48
CA ALA A 55 9.47 -12.30 -7.28
C ALA A 55 8.20 -12.01 -6.44
N ALA A 56 7.15 -11.52 -7.09
CA ALA A 56 5.90 -11.16 -6.42
C ALA A 56 5.19 -12.37 -5.77
N SER A 57 5.44 -13.56 -6.30
CA SER A 57 4.91 -14.83 -5.81
C SER A 57 5.77 -15.50 -4.74
N SER A 58 6.98 -14.98 -4.45
CA SER A 58 7.89 -15.63 -3.49
C SER A 58 7.71 -15.18 -2.04
N SER A 59 6.97 -14.11 -1.79
CA SER A 59 6.70 -13.64 -0.42
C SER A 59 5.24 -13.28 -0.22
N THR A 60 4.72 -13.59 0.96
CA THR A 60 3.40 -13.19 1.41
C THR A 60 3.25 -11.65 1.40
N SER A 61 2.11 -11.15 0.92
CA SER A 61 1.78 -9.71 0.93
C SER A 61 1.36 -9.18 2.32
N LEU A 62 1.14 -10.10 3.27
CA LEU A 62 0.74 -9.80 4.65
C LEU A 62 1.96 -9.64 5.57
N ASN A 63 1.77 -8.94 6.68
CA ASN A 63 2.82 -8.77 7.69
C ASN A 63 3.04 -10.08 8.44
N THR A 64 4.12 -10.79 8.12
CA THR A 64 4.44 -12.11 8.68
C THR A 64 4.54 -12.10 10.21
N ARG A 65 5.02 -11.01 10.81
CA ARG A 65 5.06 -10.86 12.28
C ARG A 65 3.67 -10.91 12.90
N LYS A 66 2.68 -10.27 12.28
CA LYS A 66 1.30 -10.31 12.78
C LYS A 66 0.66 -11.68 12.60
N LEU A 67 0.98 -12.36 11.49
CA LEU A 67 0.51 -13.73 11.26
C LEU A 67 1.06 -14.72 12.29
N ASP A 68 2.31 -14.54 12.72
CA ASP A 68 2.95 -15.36 13.74
C ASP A 68 2.38 -15.09 15.15
N GLU A 69 1.95 -13.85 15.40
CA GLU A 69 1.28 -13.43 16.65
C GLU A 69 -0.20 -13.88 16.73
N GLU A 70 -0.85 -14.25 15.61
CA GLU A 70 -2.28 -14.54 15.53
C GLU A 70 -2.58 -16.04 15.66
N THR A 71 -3.05 -16.46 16.84
CA THR A 71 -3.18 -17.89 17.21
C THR A 71 -4.60 -18.49 17.10
N GLU A 72 -5.65 -17.68 16.91
CA GLU A 72 -7.03 -18.12 17.18
C GLU A 72 -7.92 -18.34 15.94
N ASN A 73 -7.75 -17.60 14.83
CA ASN A 73 -8.58 -17.85 13.63
C ASN A 73 -7.95 -17.28 12.34
N LEU A 74 -7.22 -18.11 11.58
CA LEU A 74 -6.55 -17.69 10.35
C LEU A 74 -7.51 -17.74 9.14
N ALA A 75 -8.48 -16.84 9.08
CA ALA A 75 -9.32 -16.62 7.90
C ALA A 75 -8.76 -15.47 7.06
N HIS A 76 -8.48 -15.73 5.78
CA HIS A 76 -8.03 -14.71 4.83
C HIS A 76 -9.12 -14.40 3.82
N ASP A 77 -9.39 -13.10 3.64
CA ASP A 77 -10.25 -12.61 2.57
C ASP A 77 -9.69 -13.03 1.21
N ARG A 78 -10.54 -13.73 0.47
CA ARG A 78 -10.22 -14.22 -0.88
C ARG A 78 -10.59 -13.18 -1.93
N VAL A 79 -10.16 -13.43 -3.16
CA VAL A 79 -10.51 -12.59 -4.31
C VAL A 79 -12.04 -12.39 -4.39
N PRO A 80 -12.53 -11.14 -4.36
CA PRO A 80 -13.95 -10.87 -4.43
C PRO A 80 -14.53 -11.27 -5.79
N THR A 81 -15.83 -11.54 -5.81
CA THR A 81 -16.55 -12.00 -7.01
C THR A 81 -16.51 -10.99 -8.16
N GLU A 82 -16.42 -9.70 -7.86
CA GLU A 82 -16.25 -8.64 -8.86
C GLU A 82 -14.89 -8.73 -9.55
N LEU A 83 -13.81 -8.87 -8.77
CA LEU A 83 -12.44 -8.93 -9.29
C LEU A 83 -12.25 -10.16 -10.20
N LYS A 84 -12.74 -11.34 -9.79
CA LYS A 84 -12.60 -12.55 -10.62
C LYS A 84 -13.35 -12.43 -11.96
N LYS A 85 -14.55 -11.83 -11.96
CA LYS A 85 -15.33 -11.58 -13.18
C LYS A 85 -14.61 -10.58 -14.07
N ALA A 86 -14.11 -9.48 -13.51
CA ALA A 86 -13.38 -8.46 -14.26
C ALA A 86 -12.14 -9.02 -14.97
N ILE A 87 -11.35 -9.87 -14.29
CA ILE A 87 -10.19 -10.54 -14.88
C ILE A 87 -10.62 -11.44 -16.05
N MET A 88 -11.65 -12.27 -15.84
CA MET A 88 -12.14 -13.19 -16.86
C MET A 88 -12.67 -12.45 -18.09
N HIS A 89 -13.47 -11.39 -17.91
CA HIS A 89 -13.98 -10.58 -19.01
C HIS A 89 -12.85 -9.88 -19.78
N ALA A 90 -11.91 -9.22 -19.08
CA ALA A 90 -10.79 -8.54 -19.73
C ALA A 90 -9.86 -9.53 -20.48
N ARG A 91 -9.70 -10.76 -19.97
CA ARG A 91 -8.98 -11.82 -20.68
C ARG A 91 -9.69 -12.22 -21.97
N MET A 92 -11.01 -12.42 -21.92
CA MET A 92 -11.82 -12.79 -23.09
C MET A 92 -11.84 -11.68 -24.16
N GLU A 93 -11.93 -10.41 -23.73
CA GLU A 93 -11.88 -9.25 -24.63
C GLU A 93 -10.57 -9.19 -25.42
N LYS A 94 -9.45 -9.52 -24.76
CA LYS A 94 -8.13 -9.64 -25.40
C LYS A 94 -7.88 -10.97 -26.11
N LYS A 95 -8.84 -11.90 -26.11
CA LYS A 95 -8.74 -13.24 -26.71
C LYS A 95 -7.50 -14.03 -26.27
N LEU A 96 -7.09 -13.86 -25.01
CA LEU A 96 -5.92 -14.54 -24.44
C LEU A 96 -6.33 -15.83 -23.70
N THR A 97 -5.53 -16.87 -23.80
CA THR A 97 -5.66 -18.04 -22.90
C THR A 97 -5.08 -17.73 -21.52
N GLN A 98 -5.46 -18.50 -20.49
CA GLN A 98 -4.88 -18.35 -19.15
C GLN A 98 -3.36 -18.55 -19.17
N ALA A 99 -2.86 -19.48 -19.98
CA ALA A 99 -1.42 -19.74 -20.14
C ALA A 99 -0.69 -18.56 -20.80
N GLN A 100 -1.27 -17.97 -21.85
CA GLN A 100 -0.71 -16.79 -22.51
C GLN A 100 -0.69 -15.58 -21.57
N LEU A 101 -1.77 -15.36 -20.82
CA LEU A 101 -1.81 -14.29 -19.81
C LEU A 101 -0.75 -14.50 -18.73
N ALA A 102 -0.62 -15.73 -18.23
CA ALA A 102 0.38 -16.10 -17.22
C ALA A 102 1.81 -15.84 -17.72
N GLN A 103 2.11 -16.22 -18.97
CA GLN A 103 3.40 -15.96 -19.60
C GLN A 103 3.69 -14.46 -19.74
N LEU A 104 2.70 -13.65 -20.14
CA LEU A 104 2.84 -12.19 -20.24
C LEU A 104 3.17 -11.54 -18.88
N ILE A 105 2.59 -12.03 -17.79
CA ILE A 105 2.85 -11.48 -16.44
C ILE A 105 4.03 -12.15 -15.72
N ASN A 106 4.67 -13.14 -16.35
CA ASN A 106 5.73 -13.98 -15.78
C ASN A 106 5.29 -14.64 -14.46
N GLU A 107 4.11 -15.27 -14.47
CA GLU A 107 3.59 -16.06 -13.34
C GLU A 107 3.14 -17.45 -13.84
N LYS A 108 2.86 -18.36 -12.90
CA LYS A 108 2.37 -19.70 -13.24
C LYS A 108 0.90 -19.66 -13.71
N PRO A 109 0.49 -20.47 -14.69
CA PRO A 109 -0.91 -20.56 -15.14
C PRO A 109 -1.89 -20.87 -14.00
N GLN A 110 -1.46 -21.69 -13.03
CA GLN A 110 -2.23 -22.02 -11.84
C GLN A 110 -2.63 -20.78 -11.03
N ILE A 111 -1.77 -19.77 -10.94
CA ILE A 111 -2.08 -18.53 -10.22
C ILE A 111 -3.25 -17.83 -10.91
N ILE A 112 -3.24 -17.68 -12.24
CA ILE A 112 -4.36 -17.07 -12.98
C ILE A 112 -5.68 -17.83 -12.72
N GLN A 113 -5.63 -19.16 -12.75
CA GLN A 113 -6.79 -20.01 -12.50
C GLN A 113 -7.35 -19.83 -11.08
N GLU A 114 -6.48 -19.71 -10.06
CA GLU A 114 -6.88 -19.46 -8.68
C GLU A 114 -7.50 -18.07 -8.48
N TYR A 115 -7.06 -17.06 -9.25
CA TYR A 115 -7.66 -15.73 -9.26
C TYR A 115 -9.03 -15.71 -9.97
N GLU A 116 -9.14 -16.35 -11.15
CA GLU A 116 -10.42 -16.44 -11.88
C GLU A 116 -11.47 -17.31 -11.15
N SER A 117 -11.03 -18.29 -10.36
CA SER A 117 -11.92 -19.10 -9.51
C SER A 117 -12.26 -18.44 -8.16
N GLY A 118 -11.49 -17.43 -7.75
CA GLY A 118 -11.69 -16.71 -6.48
C GLY A 118 -11.08 -17.41 -5.26
N LYS A 119 -10.22 -18.42 -5.45
CA LYS A 119 -9.55 -19.15 -4.35
C LYS A 119 -8.28 -18.44 -3.85
N ALA A 120 -7.66 -17.62 -4.70
CA ALA A 120 -6.44 -16.91 -4.37
C ALA A 120 -6.66 -15.83 -3.28
N ILE A 121 -5.59 -15.56 -2.53
CA ILE A 121 -5.49 -14.37 -1.68
C ILE A 121 -5.04 -13.19 -2.57
N PRO A 122 -5.73 -12.04 -2.56
CA PRO A 122 -5.37 -10.89 -3.37
C PRO A 122 -3.96 -10.36 -3.06
N ASN A 123 -3.04 -10.49 -4.02
CA ASN A 123 -1.73 -9.85 -3.98
C ASN A 123 -1.70 -8.63 -4.91
N GLN A 124 -1.45 -7.45 -4.34
CA GLN A 124 -1.45 -6.18 -5.07
C GLN A 124 -0.42 -6.13 -6.21
N GLN A 125 0.70 -6.84 -6.09
CA GLN A 125 1.72 -6.89 -7.14
C GLN A 125 1.22 -7.67 -8.36
N ILE A 126 0.57 -8.82 -8.14
CA ILE A 126 -0.01 -9.65 -9.20
C ILE A 126 -1.17 -8.89 -9.87
N ILE A 127 -2.04 -8.27 -9.07
CA ILE A 127 -3.13 -7.44 -9.59
C ILE A 127 -2.59 -6.30 -10.45
N GLY A 128 -1.55 -5.59 -10.01
CA GLY A 128 -0.92 -4.53 -10.81
C GLY A 128 -0.24 -5.02 -12.10
N LYS A 129 0.25 -6.27 -12.15
CA LYS A 129 0.71 -6.90 -13.40
C LYS A 129 -0.46 -7.22 -14.33
N LEU A 130 -1.55 -7.77 -13.78
CA LEU A 130 -2.77 -8.09 -14.53
C LEU A 130 -3.41 -6.85 -15.14
N GLU A 131 -3.51 -5.75 -14.39
CA GLU A 131 -4.05 -4.49 -14.91
C GLU A 131 -3.24 -3.96 -16.10
N ARG A 132 -1.91 -4.05 -16.05
CA ARG A 132 -1.05 -3.62 -17.16
C ARG A 132 -1.16 -4.53 -18.37
N ALA A 133 -1.15 -5.85 -18.17
CA ALA A 133 -1.27 -6.82 -19.26
C ALA A 133 -2.66 -6.77 -19.92
N LEU A 134 -3.72 -6.61 -19.13
CA LEU A 134 -5.10 -6.57 -19.57
C LEU A 134 -5.57 -5.17 -19.96
N GLY A 135 -4.82 -4.10 -19.63
CA GLY A 135 -5.21 -2.72 -19.93
C GLY A 135 -6.47 -2.26 -19.21
N ALA A 136 -6.94 -3.01 -18.20
CA ALA A 136 -8.15 -2.75 -17.45
C ALA A 136 -7.81 -2.38 -16.00
N LYS A 137 -8.58 -1.49 -15.39
CA LYS A 137 -8.49 -1.22 -13.95
C LYS A 137 -9.29 -2.28 -13.19
N LEU A 138 -8.59 -3.13 -12.46
CA LEU A 138 -9.16 -4.25 -11.70
C LEU A 138 -9.37 -3.89 -10.23
N ARG A 139 -8.67 -2.86 -9.75
CA ARG A 139 -8.89 -2.24 -8.43
C ARG A 139 -10.00 -1.20 -8.57
N GLY A 140 -11.13 -1.41 -7.89
CA GLY A 140 -12.35 -0.59 -7.94
C GLY A 140 -12.23 0.82 -7.38
N LYS A 141 -11.19 1.57 -7.76
CA LYS A 141 -11.09 3.01 -7.52
C LYS A 141 -10.91 3.74 -8.85
N LYS A 142 -11.97 4.42 -9.27
CA LYS A 142 -11.79 5.73 -9.91
C LYS A 142 -11.24 6.69 -8.85
#